data_AF-A0A3M1J550-F1
#
_entry.id   AF-A0A3M1J550-F1
#
_cell.length_a   1.000
_cell.length_b   1.000
_cell.length_c   1.000
_cell.angle_alpha   90.00
_cell.angle_beta   90.00
_cell.angle_gamma   90.00
#
_symmetry.space_group_name_H-M   'P 1'
#
loop_
_entity.id
_entity.type
_entity.pdbx_description
1 polymer ?
#
loop_
_entity_poly.entity_id
_entity_poly.type
_entity_poly.pdbx_seq_one_letter_code
_entity_poly.pdbx_strand_id
1 'polypeptide(L)'
;SVGLIAFQEDYRDLETAAVALSGSYQLSPQLRVGGFYGLRNTRADNIGMNAQVSIGLVRLLLATDNIITAFRPKDAHLANFRVGLNLRLGETD
;
A
#
# COMPACT_ATOMS: atom_id res chain seq x y z
N SER A 1 -4.22 -8.75 10.02
CA SER A 1 -2.82 -9.20 10.00
C SER A 1 -1.90 -8.00 9.94
N VAL A 2 -0.67 -8.16 10.43
CA VAL A 2 0.41 -7.18 10.32
C VAL A 2 1.48 -7.78 9.41
N GLY A 3 2.19 -6.95 8.64
CA GLY A 3 3.23 -7.40 7.73
C GLY A 3 4.26 -6.33 7.41
N LEU A 4 5.34 -6.74 6.75
CA LEU A 4 6.39 -5.86 6.23
C LEU A 4 6.34 -5.86 4.71
N ILE A 5 6.57 -4.70 4.11
CA ILE A 5 6.65 -4.51 2.65
C ILE A 5 8.02 -3.94 2.35
N ALA A 6 8.80 -4.60 1.50
CA ALA A 6 10.02 -4.04 0.92
C ALA A 6 9.71 -3.60 -0.52
N PHE A 7 10.18 -2.42 -0.91
CA PHE A 7 9.98 -1.87 -2.25
C PHE A 7 11.16 -0.98 -2.64
N GLN A 8 11.29 -0.71 -3.94
CA GLN A 8 12.28 0.22 -4.48
C GLN A 8 11.56 1.51 -4.88
N GLU A 9 12.16 2.65 -4.56
CA GLU A 9 11.64 3.96 -4.94
C GLU A 9 12.72 4.77 -5.68
N ASP A 10 12.30 5.53 -6.68
CA ASP A 10 13.12 6.57 -7.31
C ASP A 10 12.93 7.88 -6.54
N TYR A 11 13.99 8.35 -5.89
CA TYR A 11 13.99 9.64 -5.21
C TYR A 11 15.18 10.49 -5.64
N ARG A 12 14.91 11.61 -6.32
CA ARG A 12 15.94 12.52 -6.85
C ARG A 12 16.98 11.79 -7.72
N ASP A 13 16.50 10.99 -8.66
CA ASP A 13 17.32 10.20 -9.59
C ASP A 13 18.23 9.16 -8.89
N LEU A 14 17.89 8.77 -7.66
CA LEU A 14 18.54 7.70 -6.92
C LEU A 14 17.54 6.60 -6.59
N GLU A 15 17.83 5.41 -7.08
CA GLU A 15 17.14 4.18 -6.70
C GLU A 15 17.48 3.83 -5.25
N THR A 16 16.48 3.83 -4.37
CA THR A 16 16.65 3.52 -2.95
C THR A 16 15.74 2.38 -2.52
N ALA A 17 16.31 1.42 -1.79
CA ALA A 17 15.51 0.38 -1.14
C ALA A 17 14.79 0.96 0.09
N ALA A 18 13.50 0.65 0.20
CA ALA A 18 12.64 1.13 1.26
C ALA A 18 11.83 -0.01 1.88
N VAL A 19 11.42 0.20 3.13
CA VAL A 19 10.58 -0.74 3.89
C VAL A 19 9.40 -0.02 4.52
N ALA A 20 8.27 -0.72 4.63
CA ALA A 20 7.06 -0.23 5.28
C ALA A 20 6.46 -1.28 6.21
N LEU A 21 5.90 -0.81 7.33
CA LEU A 21 5.00 -1.60 8.16
C LEU A 21 3.60 -1.53 7.56
N SER A 22 2.89 -2.64 7.57
CA SER A 22 1.52 -2.72 7.05
C SER A 22 0.59 -3.40 8.05
N GLY A 23 -0.62 -2.89 8.13
CA GLY A 23 -1.73 -3.50 8.87
C GLY A 23 -2.89 -3.71 7.91
N SER A 24 -3.55 -4.85 8.00
CA SER A 24 -4.76 -5.11 7.22
C SER A 24 -5.81 -5.86 8.02
N TYR A 25 -7.06 -5.64 7.67
CA TYR A 25 -8.23 -6.26 8.25
C TYR A 25 -9.07 -6.89 7.15
N GLN A 26 -9.45 -8.16 7.33
CA GLN A 26 -10.35 -8.86 6.44
C GLN A 26 -11.78 -8.50 6.84
N LEU A 27 -12.51 -7.78 6.00
CA LEU A 27 -13.90 -7.38 6.25
C LEU A 27 -14.88 -8.50 5.86
N SER A 28 -14.59 -9.21 4.77
CA SER A 28 -15.33 -10.38 4.28
C SER A 28 -14.36 -11.29 3.51
N PRO A 29 -14.69 -12.53 3.14
CA PRO A 29 -13.80 -13.38 2.34
C PRO A 29 -13.28 -12.72 1.05
N GLN A 30 -14.08 -11.83 0.46
CA GLN A 30 -13.75 -11.11 -0.77
C GLN A 30 -13.02 -9.79 -0.52
N LEU A 31 -13.25 -9.10 0.61
CA LEU A 31 -12.74 -7.75 0.84
C LEU A 31 -11.77 -7.68 2.01
N ARG A 32 -10.58 -7.12 1.75
CA ARG A 32 -9.60 -6.74 2.75
C ARG A 32 -9.22 -5.29 2.57
N VAL A 33 -9.08 -4.58 3.68
CA VAL A 33 -8.59 -3.19 3.69
C VAL A 33 -7.37 -3.10 4.58
N GLY A 34 -6.51 -2.14 4.32
CA GLY A 34 -5.29 -1.97 5.10
C GLY A 34 -4.67 -0.60 4.95
N GLY A 35 -3.67 -0.39 5.78
CA GLY A 35 -2.80 0.77 5.76
C GLY A 35 -1.35 0.33 5.79
N PHE A 36 -0.46 1.22 5.37
CA PHE A 36 0.97 1.04 5.52
C PHE A 36 1.67 2.35 5.86
N TYR A 37 2.79 2.24 6.58
CA TYR A 37 3.64 3.33 7.02
C TYR A 37 5.08 3.03 6.60
N GLY A 38 5.63 3.86 5.71
CA GLY A 38 7.02 3.76 5.26
C GLY A 38 8.00 4.18 6.35
N LEU A 39 9.02 3.38 6.61
CA LEU A 39 10.04 3.62 7.63
C LEU A 39 11.25 4.36 7.02
N ARG A 40 11.06 5.58 6.52
CA ARG A 40 12.13 6.38 5.90
C ARG A 40 12.67 7.46 6.85
N ASN A 41 13.93 7.86 6.59
CA ASN A 41 14.65 8.99 7.19
C ASN A 41 13.73 10.22 7.40
N THR A 42 13.40 10.50 8.66
CA THR A 42 12.82 11.72 9.25
C THR A 42 11.60 12.41 8.63
N ARG A 43 10.99 11.88 7.56
CA ARG A 43 9.75 12.45 6.99
C ARG A 43 8.57 11.51 7.20
N ALA A 44 7.51 12.07 7.79
CA ALA A 44 6.25 11.39 8.09
C ALA A 44 5.29 11.33 6.87
N ASP A 45 5.82 11.51 5.66
CA ASP A 45 5.03 11.63 4.43
C ASP A 45 4.57 10.28 3.86
N ASN A 46 5.03 9.14 4.37
CA ASN A 46 4.81 7.83 3.73
C ASN A 46 3.66 6.99 4.34
N ILE A 47 2.48 7.59 4.56
CA ILE A 47 1.28 6.85 5.02
C ILE A 47 0.32 6.60 3.85
N GLY A 48 0.03 5.34 3.60
CA GLY A 48 -0.92 4.93 2.56
C GLY A 48 -2.01 3.98 3.06
N MET A 49 -3.03 3.81 2.24
CA MET A 49 -4.08 2.79 2.43
C MET A 49 -4.21 1.94 1.18
N ASN A 50 -4.73 0.74 1.38
CA ASN A 50 -5.07 -0.16 0.30
C ASN A 50 -6.40 -0.89 0.56
N ALA A 51 -7.02 -1.30 -0.53
CA ALA A 51 -8.14 -2.21 -0.56
C ALA A 51 -7.82 -3.36 -1.53
N GLN A 52 -8.21 -4.57 -1.16
CA GLN A 52 -8.01 -5.77 -1.94
C GLN A 52 -9.35 -6.47 -2.12
N VAL A 53 -9.71 -6.75 -3.37
CA VAL A 53 -10.92 -7.48 -3.75
C VAL A 53 -10.52 -8.80 -4.39
N SER A 54 -10.97 -9.91 -3.79
CA SER A 54 -10.69 -11.27 -4.25
C SER A 54 -11.90 -11.84 -4.98
N ILE A 55 -11.71 -12.29 -6.22
CA ILE A 55 -12.72 -12.90 -7.09
C ILE A 55 -12.13 -14.21 -7.62
N GLY A 56 -12.48 -15.32 -6.96
CA GLY A 56 -11.85 -16.63 -7.21
C GLY A 56 -10.33 -16.56 -7.03
N LEU A 57 -9.59 -16.98 -8.05
CA LEU A 57 -8.12 -16.99 -8.06
C LEU A 57 -7.51 -15.60 -8.28
N VAL A 58 -8.31 -14.58 -8.63
CA VAL A 58 -7.81 -13.24 -8.92
C VAL A 58 -8.00 -12.35 -7.69
N ARG A 59 -6.98 -11.56 -7.35
CA ARG A 59 -7.07 -10.51 -6.34
C ARG A 59 -6.62 -9.18 -6.92
N LEU A 60 -7.55 -8.25 -7.00
CA LEU A 60 -7.29 -6.86 -7.36
C LEU A 60 -6.84 -6.09 -6.12
N LEU A 61 -5.85 -5.23 -6.30
CA LEU A 61 -5.31 -4.31 -5.30
C LEU A 61 -5.52 -2.89 -5.79
N LEU A 62 -6.12 -2.05 -4.96
CA LEU A 62 -6.13 -0.60 -5.10
C LEU A 62 -5.36 -0.02 -3.92
N ALA A 63 -4.43 0.88 -4.17
CA ALA A 63 -3.68 1.55 -3.12
C ALA A 63 -3.45 3.02 -3.44
N THR A 64 -3.38 3.82 -2.39
CA THR A 64 -3.00 5.23 -2.47
C THR A 64 -1.97 5.51 -1.38
N ASP A 65 -0.96 6.29 -1.72
CA ASP A 65 -0.03 6.84 -0.74
C ASP A 65 -0.41 8.29 -0.39
N ASN A 66 0.19 8.80 0.69
CA ASN A 66 0.16 10.18 1.14
C ASN A 66 -1.21 10.69 1.66
N ILE A 67 -1.99 9.86 2.37
CA ILE A 67 -3.33 10.24 2.86
C ILE A 67 -3.30 11.41 3.88
N ILE A 68 -2.17 11.64 4.56
CA ILE A 68 -1.99 12.84 5.39
C ILE A 68 -2.13 14.13 4.55
N THR A 69 -1.75 14.11 3.26
CA THR A 69 -1.88 15.27 2.38
C THR A 69 -3.34 15.63 2.06
N ALA A 70 -4.27 14.68 2.13
CA ALA A 70 -5.71 14.96 2.03
C ALA A 70 -6.24 15.81 3.19
N PHE A 71 -5.58 15.76 4.36
CA PHE A 71 -5.90 16.56 5.54
C PHE A 71 -4.94 17.77 5.73
N ARG A 72 -3.84 17.86 4.96
CA ARG A 72 -2.87 18.96 4.94
C ARG A 72 -2.44 19.30 3.50
N PRO A 73 -3.31 19.98 2.73
CA PRO A 73 -3.13 20.17 1.29
C PRO A 73 -1.96 21.08 0.88
N LYS A 74 -1.36 21.84 1.81
CA LYS A 74 -0.23 22.73 1.52
C LYS A 74 1.10 21.99 1.29
N ASP A 75 1.20 20.74 1.74
CA ASP A 75 2.36 19.85 1.54
C ASP A 75 2.10 18.81 0.43
N ALA A 76 0.97 18.92 -0.29
CA ALA A 76 0.52 17.96 -1.28
C ALA A 76 1.20 18.22 -2.63
N HIS A 77 2.24 17.45 -2.96
CA HIS A 77 2.79 17.45 -4.33
C HIS A 77 2.77 16.10 -5.04
N LEU A 78 2.39 15.01 -4.37
CA LEU A 78 2.48 13.66 -4.95
C LEU A 78 1.38 12.78 -4.33
N ALA A 79 0.15 12.77 -4.84
CA ALA A 79 -0.79 11.71 -4.51
C ALA A 79 -0.66 10.62 -5.57
N ASN A 80 -0.12 9.44 -5.24
CA ASN A 80 0.01 8.36 -6.20
C ASN A 80 -1.11 7.33 -5.99
N PHE A 81 -1.74 6.97 -7.10
CA PHE A 81 -2.71 5.89 -7.15
C PHE A 81 -2.07 4.66 -7.79
N ARG A 82 -2.21 3.50 -7.15
CA ARG A 82 -1.63 2.23 -7.61
C ARG A 82 -2.74 1.20 -7.77
N VAL A 83 -2.71 0.50 -8.90
CA VAL A 83 -3.56 -0.66 -9.18
C VAL A 83 -2.66 -1.86 -9.37
N GLY A 84 -3.00 -2.98 -8.74
CA GLY A 84 -2.29 -4.24 -8.87
C GLY A 84 -3.24 -5.41 -9.06
N LEU A 85 -2.71 -6.50 -9.60
CA LEU A 85 -3.42 -7.75 -9.77
C LEU A 85 -2.51 -8.88 -9.29
N ASN A 86 -3.07 -9.78 -8.47
CA ASN A 86 -2.38 -10.96 -7.95
C ASN A 86 -3.18 -12.22 -8.32
N LEU A 87 -2.49 -13.30 -8.65
CA LEU A 87 -3.08 -14.63 -8.86
C LEU A 87 -2.79 -15.52 -7.66
N ARG A 88 -3.83 -16.13 -7.09
CA ARG A 88 -3.75 -17.08 -5.97
C ARG A 88 -3.81 -18.49 -6.55
N LEU A 89 -2.66 -19.02 -6.97
CA LEU A 89 -2.57 -20.39 -7.49
C LEU A 89 -2.36 -21.37 -6.33
N GLY A 90 -3.16 -22.45 -6.29
CA GLY A 90 -3.00 -23.54 -5.32
C GLY A 90 -3.64 -23.30 -3.95
N GLU A 91 -4.46 -22.26 -3.80
CA GLU A 91 -5.28 -22.08 -2.62
C GLU A 91 -6.54 -22.92 -2.77
N THR A 92 -6.52 -24.12 -2.21
CA THR A 92 -7.68 -25.00 -2.08
C THR A 92 -8.42 -24.60 -0.80
N ASP A 93 -9.71 -24.29 -0.91
CA ASP A 93 -10.60 -23.94 0.22
C ASP A 93 -10.54 -24.95 1.38
#